data_AF-K2C0V7-F1
#
_entry.id   AF-K2C0V7-F1
#
_cell.length_a   1.000
_cell.length_b   1.000
_cell.length_c   1.000
_cell.angle_alpha   90.00
_cell.angle_beta   90.00
_cell.angle_gamma   90.00
#
_symmetry.space_group_name_H-M   'P 1'
#
loop_
_entity.id
_entity.type
_entity.pdbx_description
1 polymer ?
#
loop_
_entity_poly.entity_id
_entity_poly.type
_entity_poly.pdbx_seq_one_letter_code
_entity_poly.pdbx_strand_id
1 'polypeptide(L)'
;MKVAIVYDRVNKWGGAERVLLNLKKIFPDAVLYTSVYDEKKAPWAKEFRVKTSFLQKFPFAKSSHELFATLMPISFESFNFDDFDLVISVTSEFSKAVI
;
A
#
# COMPACT_ATOMS: atom_id res chain seq x y z
N MET A 1 -10.05 0.98 -17.50
CA MET A 1 -10.07 0.03 -16.38
C MET A 1 -9.39 0.68 -15.20
N LYS A 2 -10.13 0.92 -14.10
CA LYS A 2 -9.62 1.50 -12.86
C LYS A 2 -9.02 0.39 -12.00
N VAL A 3 -7.71 0.45 -11.75
CA VAL A 3 -6.98 -0.59 -11.00
C VAL A 3 -6.46 -0.03 -9.68
N ALA A 4 -6.73 -0.76 -8.58
CA ALA A 4 -6.09 -0.53 -7.29
C ALA A 4 -5.03 -1.60 -7.06
N ILE A 5 -3.83 -1.19 -6.71
CA ILE A 5 -2.79 -2.08 -6.19
C ILE A 5 -2.71 -1.84 -4.70
N VAL A 6 -2.74 -2.89 -3.88
CA VAL A 6 -2.67 -2.79 -2.43
C VAL A 6 -1.39 -3.47 -1.96
N TYR A 7 -0.59 -2.76 -1.16
CA TYR A 7 0.68 -3.25 -0.64
C TYR A 7 0.82 -2.93 0.85
N ASP A 8 1.38 -3.86 1.62
CA ASP A 8 1.48 -3.77 3.08
C ASP A 8 2.01 -2.40 3.53
N ARG A 9 3.24 -2.05 3.14
CA ARG A 9 3.96 -0.86 3.64
C ARG A 9 4.96 -0.32 2.62
N VAL A 10 4.83 0.96 2.25
CA VAL A 10 5.77 1.62 1.33
C VAL A 10 6.84 2.36 2.15
N ASN A 11 7.78 1.63 2.73
CA ASN A 11 8.81 2.23 3.60
C ASN A 11 10.20 1.62 3.47
N LYS A 12 10.39 0.69 2.53
CA LYS A 12 11.65 0.00 2.27
C LYS A 12 11.76 -0.40 0.80
N TRP A 13 12.84 -1.11 0.48
CA TRP A 13 13.09 -1.70 -0.83
C TRP A 13 13.38 -3.19 -0.68
N GLY A 14 12.88 -4.00 -1.61
CA GLY A 14 12.94 -5.44 -1.57
C GLY A 14 12.41 -6.10 -2.86
N GLY A 15 11.98 -7.35 -2.74
CA GLY A 15 11.47 -8.13 -3.88
C GLY A 15 10.08 -7.71 -4.34
N ALA A 16 9.17 -7.43 -3.40
CA ALA A 16 7.79 -7.06 -3.71
C ALA A 16 7.71 -5.74 -4.48
N GLU A 17 8.59 -4.79 -4.18
CA GLU A 17 8.67 -3.47 -4.80
C GLU A 17 9.02 -3.57 -6.29
N ARG A 18 9.82 -4.57 -6.68
CA ARG A 18 10.08 -4.88 -8.10
C ARG A 18 8.82 -5.40 -8.79
N VAL A 19 8.00 -6.19 -8.10
CA VAL A 19 6.70 -6.66 -8.62
C VAL A 19 5.77 -5.46 -8.80
N LEU A 20 5.68 -4.57 -7.80
CA LEU A 20 4.86 -3.36 -7.87
C LEU A 20 5.25 -2.49 -9.07
N LEU A 21 6.54 -2.25 -9.30
CA LEU A 21 7.00 -1.47 -10.46
C LEU A 21 6.66 -2.13 -11.80
N ASN A 22 6.65 -3.46 -11.88
CA ASN A 22 6.17 -4.15 -13.08
C ASN A 22 4.65 -4.05 -13.23
N LEU A 23 3.89 -4.17 -12.13
CA LEU A 23 2.46 -3.93 -12.14
C LEU A 23 2.12 -2.50 -12.58
N LYS A 24 2.93 -1.51 -12.21
CA LYS A 24 2.79 -0.12 -12.70
C LYS A 24 2.99 0.00 -14.20
N LYS A 25 3.92 -0.76 -14.79
CA LYS A 25 4.11 -0.77 -16.25
C LYS A 25 2.90 -1.38 -16.97
N ILE A 26 2.29 -2.41 -16.38
CA ILE A 26 1.10 -3.08 -16.92
C ILE A 26 -0.15 -2.20 -16.72
N PHE A 27 -0.26 -1.53 -15.57
CA PHE A 27 -1.35 -0.64 -15.19
C PHE A 27 -0.82 0.77 -14.87
N PRO A 28 -0.49 1.58 -15.90
CA PRO A 28 0.12 2.91 -15.72
C PRO A 28 -0.70 3.88 -14.86
N ASP A 29 -2.03 3.72 -14.83
CA ASP A 29 -2.92 4.60 -14.06
C ASP A 29 -3.30 4.04 -12.69
N ALA A 30 -2.71 2.90 -12.27
CA ALA A 30 -3.05 2.26 -11.01
C ALA A 30 -2.73 3.15 -9.80
N VAL A 31 -3.65 3.13 -8.82
CA VAL A 31 -3.49 3.79 -7.52
C VAL A 31 -2.90 2.78 -6.55
N LEU A 32 -1.83 3.18 -5.83
CA LEU A 32 -1.18 2.32 -4.84
C LEU A 32 -1.74 2.63 -3.44
N TYR A 33 -2.49 1.70 -2.87
CA TYR A 33 -2.96 1.76 -1.49
C TYR A 33 -1.97 1.06 -0.56
N THR A 34 -1.72 1.66 0.60
CA THR A 34 -0.83 1.11 1.61
C THR A 34 -1.17 1.60 3.01
N SER A 35 -0.74 0.89 4.05
CA SER A 35 -0.94 1.36 5.42
C SER A 35 -0.16 2.66 5.70
N VAL A 36 1.11 2.71 5.31
CA VAL A 36 2.02 3.84 5.52
C VAL A 36 2.96 4.06 4.35
N TYR A 37 3.36 5.32 4.14
CA TYR A 37 4.33 5.72 3.13
C TYR A 37 5.42 6.62 3.72
N ASP A 38 6.67 6.20 3.56
CA ASP A 38 7.89 6.96 3.83
C ASP A 38 8.62 7.31 2.53
N GLU A 39 8.35 8.50 1.98
CA GLU A 39 8.95 9.01 0.74
C GLU A 39 10.48 9.06 0.75
N LYS A 40 11.09 9.23 1.93
CA LYS A 40 12.56 9.29 2.05
C LYS A 40 13.18 7.90 1.88
N LYS A 41 12.52 6.87 2.40
CA LYS A 41 13.00 5.47 2.34
C LYS A 41 12.53 4.71 1.11
N ALA A 42 11.41 5.13 0.52
CA ALA A 42 10.80 4.48 -0.64
C ALA A 42 10.62 5.46 -1.83
N PRO A 43 11.69 6.10 -2.33
CA PRO A 43 11.59 7.05 -3.45
C PRO A 43 11.09 6.40 -4.75
N TRP A 44 11.22 5.08 -4.88
CA TRP A 44 10.69 4.29 -6.00
C TRP A 44 9.16 4.42 -6.15
N ALA A 45 8.45 4.69 -5.05
CA ALA A 45 7.00 4.78 -5.06
C ALA A 45 6.47 6.11 -5.61
N LYS A 46 7.35 7.07 -5.93
CA LYS A 46 6.99 8.33 -6.59
C LYS A 46 6.37 8.13 -7.97
N GLU A 47 6.59 6.98 -8.59
CA GLU A 47 5.93 6.56 -9.84
C GLU A 47 4.41 6.34 -9.65
N PHE A 48 3.94 6.15 -8.42
CA PHE A 48 2.55 5.85 -8.11
C PHE A 48 1.82 7.06 -7.54
N ARG A 49 0.50 7.09 -7.77
CA ARG A 49 -0.42 7.84 -6.90
C ARG A 49 -0.63 7.01 -5.63
N VAL A 50 0.07 7.37 -4.55
CA VAL A 50 -0.01 6.64 -3.28
C VAL A 50 -1.17 7.15 -2.42
N LYS A 51 -2.03 6.26 -1.95
CA LYS A 51 -3.03 6.51 -0.91
C LYS A 51 -2.67 5.74 0.34
N THR A 52 -2.69 6.42 1.48
CA THR A 52 -2.32 5.85 2.78
C THR A 52 -3.53 5.71 3.69
N SER A 53 -3.45 4.82 4.67
CA SER A 53 -4.51 4.67 5.68
C SER A 53 -4.42 5.75 6.75
N PHE A 54 -5.33 5.72 7.72
CA PHE A 54 -5.30 6.61 8.87
C PHE A 54 -4.01 6.47 9.71
N LEU A 55 -3.32 5.33 9.64
CA LEU A 55 -2.07 5.07 10.37
C LEU A 55 -0.92 5.96 9.92
N GLN A 56 -0.98 6.55 8.71
CA GLN A 56 0.02 7.51 8.25
C GLN A 56 0.25 8.69 9.20
N LYS A 57 -0.79 9.07 9.96
CA LYS A 57 -0.75 10.18 10.92
C LYS A 57 -0.23 9.79 12.30
N PHE A 58 -0.07 8.49 12.57
CA PHE A 58 0.35 8.00 13.87
C PHE A 58 1.88 8.09 14.00
N PRO A 59 2.40 8.55 15.15
CA PRO A 59 3.83 8.60 15.38
C PRO A 59 4.41 7.18 15.28
N PHE A 60 5.61 7.07 14.71
CA PHE A 60 6.32 5.80 14.53
C PHE A 60 5.67 4.77 13.59
N ALA A 61 4.48 5.00 13.03
CA ALA A 61 3.84 4.00 12.15
C ALA A 61 4.68 3.66 10.91
N LYS A 62 5.49 4.61 10.42
CA LYS A 62 6.42 4.41 9.29
C LYS A 62 7.66 3.59 9.65
N SER A 63 8.13 3.68 10.90
CA SER A 63 9.38 3.06 11.37
C SER A 63 9.17 1.79 12.18
N SER A 64 8.05 1.70 12.90
CA SER A 64 7.79 0.73 13.98
C SER A 64 6.36 0.18 13.85
N HIS A 65 6.02 -0.28 12.65
CA HIS A 65 4.71 -0.84 12.30
C HIS A 65 4.21 -1.96 13.23
N GLU A 66 5.11 -2.72 13.85
CA GLU A 66 4.79 -3.81 14.78
C GLU A 66 3.97 -3.33 15.99
N LEU A 67 4.18 -2.08 16.41
CA LEU A 67 3.40 -1.44 17.48
C LEU A 67 1.91 -1.29 17.13
N PHE A 68 1.58 -1.36 15.84
CA PHE A 68 0.24 -1.16 15.30
C PHE A 68 -0.36 -2.45 14.72
N ALA A 69 0.18 -3.62 15.07
CA ALA A 69 -0.27 -4.91 14.52
C ALA A 69 -1.79 -5.13 14.62
N THR A 70 -2.41 -4.79 15.76
CA THR A 70 -3.86 -4.91 15.96
C THR A 70 -4.68 -3.98 15.05
N LEU A 71 -4.13 -2.81 14.70
CA LEU A 71 -4.80 -1.83 13.84
C LEU A 71 -4.52 -2.07 12.35
N MET A 72 -3.55 -2.91 11.99
CA MET A 72 -3.16 -3.12 10.59
C MET A 72 -4.28 -3.69 9.72
N PRO A 73 -4.99 -4.78 10.12
CA PRO A 73 -6.12 -5.28 9.34
C PRO A 73 -7.20 -4.20 9.11
N ILE A 74 -7.59 -3.51 10.19
CA ILE A 74 -8.59 -2.43 10.18
C ILE A 74 -8.16 -1.31 9.21
N SER A 75 -6.87 -1.04 9.12
CA SER A 75 -6.35 -0.03 8.20
C SER A 75 -6.61 -0.35 6.73
N PHE A 76 -6.64 -1.63 6.36
CA PHE A 76 -6.95 -2.08 5.00
C PHE A 76 -8.46 -2.22 4.76
N GLU A 77 -9.20 -2.75 5.73
CA GLU A 77 -10.67 -2.83 5.68
C GLU A 77 -11.32 -1.43 5.58
N SER A 78 -10.64 -0.38 6.06
CA SER A 78 -11.13 1.00 5.99
C SER A 78 -11.07 1.62 4.59
N PHE A 79 -10.41 0.99 3.63
CA PHE A 79 -10.37 1.49 2.25
C PHE A 79 -11.65 1.13 1.51
N ASN A 80 -12.10 2.03 0.62
CA ASN A 80 -13.22 1.78 -0.29
C ASN A 80 -12.67 1.51 -1.70
N PHE A 81 -13.10 0.39 -2.30
CA PHE A 81 -12.73 -0.03 -3.64
C PHE A 81 -13.91 -0.13 -4.63
N ASP A 82 -15.10 0.36 -4.28
CA ASP A 82 -16.34 0.26 -5.08
C ASP A 82 -16.18 0.81 -6.51
N ASP A 83 -15.33 1.83 -6.66
CA ASP A 83 -15.05 2.49 -7.94
C ASP A 83 -14.00 1.77 -8.80
N PHE A 84 -13.41 0.66 -8.36
CA PHE A 84 -12.35 -0.04 -9.07
C PHE A 84 -12.85 -1.29 -9.79
N ASP A 85 -12.39 -1.50 -11.02
CA ASP A 85 -12.70 -2.69 -11.82
C ASP A 85 -11.86 -3.90 -11.40
N LEU A 86 -10.68 -3.65 -10.80
CA LEU A 86 -9.72 -4.67 -10.38
C LEU A 86 -8.93 -4.21 -9.15
N VAL A 87 -8.84 -5.07 -8.15
CA VAL A 87 -7.99 -4.89 -6.98
C VAL A 87 -6.93 -6.00 -6.94
N ILE A 88 -5.65 -5.61 -6.91
CA ILE A 88 -4.51 -6.53 -6.82
C ILE A 88 -3.85 -6.33 -5.45
N SER A 89 -4.06 -7.27 -4.54
CA SER A 89 -3.35 -7.28 -3.26
C SER A 89 -2.03 -8.03 -3.38
N VAL A 90 -0.92 -7.32 -3.19
CA VAL A 90 0.43 -7.87 -3.11
C VAL A 90 0.82 -7.84 -1.63
N THR A 91 0.94 -9.00 -1.00
CA THR A 91 1.07 -9.07 0.46
C THR A 91 1.92 -10.23 0.94
N SER A 92 2.66 -9.99 2.03
CA SER A 92 3.16 -11.03 2.92
C SER A 92 2.61 -10.88 4.34
N GLU A 93 1.79 -9.86 4.61
CA GLU A 93 1.31 -9.49 5.95
C GLU A 93 -0.20 -9.19 5.97
N PHE A 94 -0.62 -7.92 5.94
CA PHE A 94 -1.95 -7.48 6.38
C PHE A 94 -2.82 -6.94 5.25
N SER A 95 -2.27 -6.58 4.08
CA SER A 95 -3.07 -6.10 2.95
C SER A 95 -3.99 -7.16 2.33
N LYS A 96 -3.95 -8.40 2.82
CA LYS A 96 -4.97 -9.42 2.54
C LYS A 96 -6.35 -9.12 3.17
N ALA A 97 -6.41 -8.21 4.14
CA ALA A 97 -7.65 -7.79 4.81
C ALA A 97 -8.45 -6.75 4.01
N VAL A 98 -8.18 -6.60 2.70
CA VAL A 98 -9.02 -5.80 1.81
C VAL A 98 -10.40 -6.47 1.67
N ILE A 99 -11.46 -5.66 1.67
CA ILE A 99 -12.86 -6.07 1.50
C ILE A 99 -13.44 -5.36 0.29
#